data_AF-A0A9D9N9N4-F1
#
_entry.id   AF-A0A9D9N9N4-F1
#
_cell.length_a   1.000
_cell.length_b   1.000
_cell.length_c   1.000
_cell.angle_alpha   90.00
_cell.angle_beta   90.00
_cell.angle_gamma   90.00
#
_symmetry.space_group_name_H-M   'P 1'
#
loop_
_entity.id
_entity.type
_entity.pdbx_description
1 polymer ?
#
loop_
_entity_poly.entity_id
_entity_poly.type
_entity_poly.pdbx_seq_one_letter_code
_entity_poly.pdbx_strand_id
1 'polypeptide(L)'
;MKHVFCAVLSVLCVFSISCTREKIPAGMAGLVFRFGPLFEPAVKSSDLLVPDTNDFILYLSDASGEYVYSGFYGDKPEKFELKPGSYTAKVISREFNVPAFDTPQFGDEVCFILEKDEEAAVEFGCTQLNSGIRLVINDSFISDYDGGVIFLTSGDGRLMYSYNEKRVAYFNPGAVSLKFLYEGTESVLFTKILDPREMLTVNLGSGGDSGNTDKAGITISVDTSRVWNEFDYSFGGDKGGSMEDALTVDEARGHVGDEDVWVCGYVVGGDLTSSGISFAAPFRTYTNLAIAASRSIRDRDECLSVSLPVGEVRDGLNLVENPDVLGKKVFLKGNIVASYFGLVGIKDVAEYEIL
;
A
#
# COMPACT_ATOMS: atom_id res chain seq x y z
N MET A 1 -6.75 -6.42 31.52
CA MET A 1 -8.06 -5.74 31.38
C MET A 1 -8.30 -5.52 29.89
N LYS A 2 -9.56 -5.69 29.49
CA LYS A 2 -10.03 -5.88 28.11
C LYS A 2 -9.97 -4.59 27.28
N HIS A 3 -9.54 -4.68 26.02
CA HIS A 3 -9.94 -3.78 24.93
C HIS A 3 -10.08 -4.67 23.68
N VAL A 4 -11.27 -5.20 23.41
CA VAL A 4 -12.38 -4.58 22.66
C VAL A 4 -11.92 -4.14 21.27
N PHE A 5 -11.91 -5.11 20.36
CA PHE A 5 -11.87 -4.88 18.92
C PHE A 5 -13.20 -4.22 18.53
N CYS A 6 -13.12 -2.99 18.04
CA CYS A 6 -14.25 -2.28 17.46
C CYS A 6 -14.51 -2.89 16.07
N ALA A 7 -15.28 -3.97 16.03
CA ALA A 7 -15.85 -4.46 14.78
C ALA A 7 -16.83 -3.39 14.28
N VAL A 8 -16.57 -2.88 13.08
CA VAL A 8 -17.52 -2.07 12.34
C VAL A 8 -18.76 -2.94 12.14
N LEU A 9 -19.79 -2.65 12.91
CA LEU A 9 -21.09 -3.31 12.85
C LEU A 9 -21.72 -2.93 11.51
N SER A 10 -21.48 -3.74 10.48
CA SER A 10 -22.29 -3.73 9.28
C SER A 10 -23.71 -4.10 9.69
N VAL A 11 -24.61 -3.13 9.58
CA VAL A 11 -26.02 -3.28 9.96
C VAL A 11 -26.64 -4.34 9.05
N LEU A 12 -26.82 -5.55 9.59
CA LEU A 12 -27.59 -6.62 8.96
C LEU A 12 -29.07 -6.21 8.97
N CYS A 13 -29.53 -5.55 7.91
CA CYS A 13 -30.95 -5.28 7.72
C CYS A 13 -31.69 -6.59 7.38
N VAL A 14 -32.27 -7.23 8.40
CA VAL A 14 -33.15 -8.38 8.26
C VAL A 14 -34.51 -7.90 7.75
N PHE A 15 -34.76 -8.02 6.45
CA PHE A 15 -36.10 -7.90 5.90
C PHE A 15 -36.74 -9.29 5.84
N SER A 16 -37.76 -9.52 6.67
CA SER A 16 -38.62 -10.70 6.60
C SER A 16 -39.63 -10.55 5.46
N ILE A 17 -39.22 -10.93 4.25
CA ILE A 17 -40.15 -11.07 3.12
C ILE A 17 -40.60 -12.53 3.02
N SER A 18 -41.85 -12.74 3.40
CA SER A 18 -42.60 -13.98 3.21
C SER A 18 -42.96 -14.16 1.73
N CYS A 19 -42.44 -15.19 1.08
CA CYS A 19 -43.08 -15.91 -0.03
C CYS A 19 -42.43 -17.29 -0.21
N THR A 20 -43.25 -18.36 -0.16
CA THR A 20 -42.95 -19.78 -0.44
C THR A 20 -41.56 -20.27 -0.01
N ARG A 21 -41.38 -20.49 1.31
CA ARG A 21 -40.16 -21.04 1.91
C ARG A 21 -40.01 -22.51 1.49
N GLU A 22 -39.19 -22.78 0.48
CA GLU A 22 -38.57 -24.11 0.36
C GLU A 22 -37.93 -24.42 1.71
N LYS A 23 -38.38 -25.52 2.33
CA LYS A 23 -37.94 -25.87 3.68
C LYS A 23 -36.47 -26.25 3.61
N ILE A 24 -35.62 -25.42 4.20
CA ILE A 24 -34.22 -25.74 4.49
C ILE A 24 -34.20 -27.10 5.22
N PRO A 25 -33.36 -28.06 4.79
CA PRO A 25 -33.23 -29.33 5.47
C PRO A 25 -32.90 -29.14 6.96
N ALA A 26 -33.53 -29.95 7.82
CA ALA A 26 -33.35 -29.84 9.26
C ALA A 26 -31.87 -30.00 9.65
N GLY A 27 -31.33 -29.04 10.39
CA GLY A 27 -29.93 -29.01 10.80
C GLY A 27 -28.97 -28.29 9.84
N MET A 28 -29.47 -27.79 8.71
CA MET A 28 -28.71 -26.98 7.75
C MET A 28 -29.08 -25.50 7.87
N ALA A 29 -28.28 -24.65 7.25
CA ALA A 29 -28.50 -23.23 7.11
C ALA A 29 -28.64 -22.88 5.63
N GLY A 30 -29.57 -21.98 5.31
CA GLY A 30 -29.70 -21.40 3.99
C GLY A 30 -28.78 -20.20 3.83
N LEU A 31 -28.14 -20.07 2.67
CA LEU A 31 -27.30 -18.92 2.35
C LEU A 31 -27.63 -18.42 0.94
N VAL A 32 -27.87 -17.12 0.83
CA VAL A 32 -28.03 -16.41 -0.44
C VAL A 32 -27.05 -15.25 -0.53
N PHE A 33 -26.59 -14.96 -1.75
CA PHE A 33 -25.70 -13.84 -2.03
C PHE A 33 -26.40 -12.79 -2.86
N ARG A 34 -26.03 -11.52 -2.66
CA ARG A 34 -26.43 -10.39 -3.51
C ARG A 34 -25.33 -9.34 -3.56
N PHE A 35 -25.36 -8.49 -4.59
CA PHE A 35 -24.54 -7.29 -4.65
C PHE A 35 -25.32 -6.11 -4.05
N GLY A 36 -24.65 -5.28 -3.25
CA GLY A 36 -25.27 -4.12 -2.62
C GLY A 36 -25.44 -2.91 -3.58
N PRO A 37 -26.26 -1.92 -3.22
CA PRO A 37 -26.61 -0.77 -4.07
C PRO A 37 -25.44 0.21 -4.29
N LEU A 38 -24.39 0.14 -3.48
CA LEU A 38 -23.20 1.00 -3.58
C LEU A 38 -22.23 0.58 -4.69
N PHE A 39 -22.52 -0.50 -5.42
CA PHE A 39 -21.84 -0.79 -6.68
C PHE A 39 -22.40 0.07 -7.82
N GLU A 40 -22.41 1.39 -7.62
CA GLU A 40 -22.50 2.37 -8.69
C GLU A 40 -21.10 2.95 -8.89
N PRO A 41 -20.34 2.53 -9.91
CA PRO A 41 -19.10 3.20 -10.24
C PRO A 41 -19.47 4.59 -10.77
N ALA A 42 -19.47 5.59 -9.89
CA ALA A 42 -19.53 6.97 -10.33
C ALA A 42 -18.24 7.28 -11.11
N VAL A 43 -18.29 7.10 -12.43
CA VAL A 43 -17.26 7.62 -13.33
C VAL A 43 -17.96 8.39 -14.44
N LYS A 44 -17.93 9.73 -14.32
CA LYS A 44 -18.26 10.67 -15.40
C LYS A 44 -17.18 10.70 -16.51
N SER A 45 -16.29 9.71 -16.57
CA SER A 45 -15.33 9.53 -17.66
C SER A 45 -15.41 8.10 -18.19
N SER A 46 -15.45 7.97 -19.50
CA SER A 46 -16.09 6.89 -20.27
C SER A 46 -15.36 5.55 -20.41
N ASP A 47 -14.26 5.26 -19.71
CA ASP A 47 -13.34 4.20 -20.18
C ASP A 47 -13.09 3.02 -19.21
N LEU A 48 -13.69 2.99 -18.02
CA LEU A 48 -13.58 1.85 -17.09
C LEU A 48 -14.79 0.91 -17.22
N LEU A 49 -14.63 -0.16 -18.01
CA LEU A 49 -15.62 -1.24 -18.12
C LEU A 49 -15.58 -2.12 -16.87
N VAL A 50 -16.58 -1.97 -16.03
CA VAL A 50 -16.83 -2.86 -14.91
C VAL A 50 -17.50 -4.14 -15.44
N PRO A 51 -16.99 -5.35 -15.11
CA PRO A 51 -17.59 -6.60 -15.59
C PRO A 51 -19.01 -6.83 -15.06
N ASP A 52 -19.80 -7.63 -15.78
CA ASP A 52 -21.09 -8.11 -15.28
C ASP A 52 -20.86 -8.87 -13.97
N THR A 53 -21.72 -8.65 -12.97
CA THR A 53 -21.65 -9.35 -11.68
C THR A 53 -21.69 -10.88 -11.80
N ASN A 54 -22.29 -11.42 -12.86
CA ASN A 54 -22.30 -12.87 -13.12
C ASN A 54 -20.92 -13.41 -13.53
N ASP A 55 -20.07 -12.56 -14.11
CA ASP A 55 -18.72 -12.92 -14.56
C ASP A 55 -17.68 -12.84 -13.42
N PHE A 56 -18.09 -12.37 -12.24
CA PHE A 56 -17.22 -12.42 -11.06
C PHE A 56 -16.99 -13.87 -10.63
N ILE A 57 -15.87 -14.13 -10.00
CA ILE A 57 -15.51 -15.41 -9.40
C ILE A 57 -15.88 -15.35 -7.93
N LEU A 58 -16.72 -16.28 -7.48
CA LEU A 58 -17.08 -16.49 -6.09
C LEU A 58 -16.26 -17.63 -5.50
N TYR A 59 -15.58 -17.31 -4.41
CA TYR A 59 -14.92 -18.26 -3.52
C TYR A 59 -15.69 -18.30 -2.21
N LEU A 60 -16.15 -19.47 -1.81
CA LEU A 60 -16.78 -19.70 -0.51
C LEU A 60 -16.02 -20.79 0.21
N SER A 61 -15.41 -20.46 1.34
CA SER A 61 -14.67 -21.40 2.18
C SER A 61 -15.28 -21.53 3.57
N ASP A 62 -15.12 -22.70 4.17
CA ASP A 62 -15.48 -22.93 5.56
C ASP A 62 -14.36 -22.47 6.51
N ALA A 63 -14.57 -22.64 7.82
CA ALA A 63 -13.61 -22.24 8.86
C ALA A 63 -12.23 -22.94 8.78
N SER A 64 -12.11 -24.06 8.04
CA SER A 64 -10.83 -24.73 7.80
C SER A 64 -10.05 -24.14 6.62
N GLY A 65 -10.71 -23.29 5.82
CA GLY A 65 -10.19 -22.77 4.56
C GLY A 65 -10.47 -23.67 3.35
N GLU A 66 -11.18 -24.79 3.53
CA GLU A 66 -11.61 -25.65 2.42
C GLU A 66 -12.71 -24.96 1.61
N TYR A 67 -12.56 -24.92 0.29
CA TYR A 67 -13.57 -24.34 -0.59
C TYR A 67 -14.79 -25.25 -0.69
N VAL A 68 -15.93 -24.71 -0.28
CA VAL A 68 -17.26 -25.30 -0.48
C VAL A 68 -17.84 -24.90 -1.83
N TYR A 69 -17.41 -23.74 -2.37
CA TYR A 69 -17.67 -23.34 -3.74
C TYR A 69 -16.50 -22.51 -4.29
N SER A 70 -16.19 -22.73 -5.57
CA SER A 70 -15.22 -21.96 -6.34
C SER A 70 -15.66 -21.98 -7.80
N GLY A 71 -16.01 -20.82 -8.36
CA GLY A 71 -16.54 -20.72 -9.72
C GLY A 71 -17.15 -19.37 -10.02
N PHE A 72 -17.76 -19.21 -11.19
CA PHE A 72 -18.42 -17.97 -11.55
C PHE A 72 -19.66 -17.72 -10.70
N TYR A 73 -19.87 -16.46 -10.31
CA TYR A 73 -21.00 -16.05 -9.51
C TYR A 73 -22.35 -16.34 -10.18
N GLY A 74 -22.40 -16.31 -11.52
CA GLY A 74 -23.57 -16.69 -12.30
C GLY A 74 -23.90 -18.19 -12.26
N ASP A 75 -22.90 -19.05 -12.03
CA ASP A 75 -23.05 -20.51 -12.03
C ASP A 75 -23.39 -21.07 -10.64
N LYS A 76 -23.37 -20.24 -9.60
CA LYS A 76 -23.71 -20.65 -8.24
C LYS A 76 -25.19 -21.03 -8.14
N PRO A 77 -25.58 -21.96 -7.24
CA PRO A 77 -26.99 -22.23 -6.98
C PRO A 77 -27.71 -20.98 -6.46
N GLU A 78 -29.01 -20.86 -6.71
CA GLU A 78 -29.83 -19.76 -6.17
C GLU A 78 -29.74 -19.66 -4.64
N LYS A 79 -29.58 -20.81 -3.99
CA LYS A 79 -29.44 -20.95 -2.55
C LYS A 79 -28.44 -22.05 -2.22
N PHE A 80 -27.55 -21.76 -1.27
CA PHE A 80 -26.68 -22.76 -0.67
C PHE A 80 -27.33 -23.35 0.57
N GLU A 81 -27.16 -24.66 0.76
CA GLU A 81 -27.56 -25.38 1.97
C GLU A 81 -26.31 -25.92 2.64
N LEU A 82 -25.89 -25.27 3.73
CA LEU A 82 -24.60 -25.52 4.37
C LEU A 82 -24.77 -25.89 5.83
N LYS A 83 -23.76 -26.54 6.41
CA LYS A 83 -23.76 -26.79 7.85
C LYS A 83 -23.59 -25.47 8.62
N PRO A 84 -24.21 -25.32 9.80
CA PRO A 84 -23.95 -24.19 10.67
C PRO A 84 -22.46 -24.06 11.01
N GLY A 85 -21.95 -22.83 11.03
CA GLY A 85 -20.52 -22.58 11.22
C GLY A 85 -20.07 -21.24 10.65
N SER A 86 -18.77 -20.96 10.77
CA SER A 86 -18.15 -19.76 10.19
C SER A 86 -17.70 -20.02 8.76
N TYR A 87 -17.93 -19.04 7.89
CA TYR A 87 -17.55 -19.08 6.47
C TYR A 87 -16.96 -17.74 6.04
N THR A 88 -16.14 -17.79 4.99
CA THR A 88 -15.64 -16.62 4.29
C THR A 88 -16.10 -16.69 2.84
N ALA A 89 -16.77 -15.64 2.36
CA ALA A 89 -17.09 -15.50 0.95
C ALA A 89 -16.30 -14.34 0.36
N LYS A 90 -15.56 -14.61 -0.72
CA LYS A 90 -14.83 -13.62 -1.50
C LYS A 90 -15.37 -13.60 -2.91
N VAL A 91 -15.62 -12.43 -3.46
CA VAL A 91 -16.01 -12.25 -4.85
C VAL A 91 -15.00 -11.35 -5.54
N ILE A 92 -14.48 -11.75 -6.71
CA ILE A 92 -13.52 -10.94 -7.48
C ILE A 92 -13.87 -10.93 -8.96
N SER A 93 -13.66 -9.81 -9.63
CA SER A 93 -14.02 -9.61 -11.03
C SER A 93 -13.09 -10.32 -12.02
N ARG A 94 -11.91 -10.73 -11.56
CA ARG A 94 -10.88 -11.46 -12.32
C ARG A 94 -9.78 -11.93 -11.38
N GLU A 95 -9.03 -12.94 -11.80
CA GLU A 95 -7.74 -13.27 -11.18
C GLU A 95 -6.71 -12.17 -11.47
N PHE A 96 -5.84 -11.89 -10.49
CA PHE A 96 -4.79 -10.90 -10.62
C PHE A 96 -3.53 -11.35 -9.86
N ASN A 97 -2.67 -12.08 -10.57
CA ASN A 97 -1.48 -12.73 -9.97
C ASN A 97 -0.16 -12.15 -10.50
N VAL A 98 -0.22 -11.31 -11.53
CA VAL A 98 0.94 -10.63 -12.11
C VAL A 98 0.55 -9.20 -12.49
N PRO A 99 1.47 -8.23 -12.38
CA PRO A 99 1.21 -6.88 -12.85
C PRO A 99 0.81 -6.82 -14.32
N ALA A 100 -0.20 -6.00 -14.64
CA ALA A 100 -0.75 -5.92 -16.00
C ALA A 100 -1.39 -4.56 -16.29
N PHE A 101 -1.38 -4.15 -17.55
CA PHE A 101 -2.02 -2.92 -18.01
C PHE A 101 -3.54 -3.06 -18.11
N ASP A 102 -4.28 -1.98 -17.81
CA ASP A 102 -5.76 -1.91 -17.93
C ASP A 102 -6.49 -3.10 -17.29
N THR A 103 -5.97 -3.56 -16.16
CA THR A 103 -6.45 -4.74 -15.47
C THR A 103 -6.88 -4.41 -14.04
N PRO A 104 -7.84 -3.48 -13.82
CA PRO A 104 -8.41 -3.27 -12.50
C PRO A 104 -9.12 -4.54 -12.03
N GLN A 105 -8.97 -4.86 -10.75
CA GLN A 105 -9.67 -5.95 -10.09
C GLN A 105 -10.65 -5.33 -9.10
N PHE A 106 -11.91 -5.73 -9.20
CA PHE A 106 -12.95 -5.36 -8.25
C PHE A 106 -13.35 -6.56 -7.43
N GLY A 107 -13.78 -6.35 -6.20
CA GLY A 107 -14.23 -7.44 -5.35
C GLY A 107 -14.55 -7.01 -3.94
N ASP A 108 -14.89 -8.01 -3.13
CA ASP A 108 -15.18 -7.89 -1.71
C ASP A 108 -14.93 -9.23 -1.01
N GLU A 109 -14.74 -9.19 0.30
CA GLU A 109 -14.58 -10.38 1.14
C GLU A 109 -15.33 -10.20 2.45
N VAL A 110 -16.20 -11.16 2.77
CA VAL A 110 -17.07 -11.10 3.94
C VAL A 110 -16.95 -12.40 4.74
N CYS A 111 -16.67 -12.24 6.03
CA CYS A 111 -16.76 -13.33 7.01
C CYS A 111 -18.12 -13.29 7.70
N PHE A 112 -18.80 -14.43 7.83
CA PHE A 112 -20.11 -14.54 8.45
C PHE A 112 -20.31 -15.89 9.13
N ILE A 113 -21.35 -15.98 9.95
CA ILE A 113 -21.74 -17.20 10.67
C ILE A 113 -23.11 -17.64 10.17
N LEU A 114 -23.23 -18.92 9.85
CA LEU A 114 -24.49 -19.57 9.54
C LEU A 114 -25.06 -20.23 10.80
N GLU A 115 -26.28 -19.83 11.16
CA GLU A 115 -27.01 -20.41 12.27
C GLU A 115 -27.91 -21.57 11.82
N LYS A 116 -28.13 -22.52 12.72
CA LYS A 116 -28.91 -23.72 12.44
C LYS A 116 -30.37 -23.38 12.16
N ASP A 117 -30.92 -23.96 11.09
CA ASP A 117 -32.32 -23.79 10.65
C ASP A 117 -32.66 -22.33 10.28
N GLU A 118 -31.65 -21.48 10.09
CA GLU A 118 -31.79 -20.07 9.69
C GLU A 118 -31.34 -19.84 8.24
N GLU A 119 -31.71 -18.66 7.72
CA GLU A 119 -31.29 -18.20 6.41
C GLU A 119 -30.49 -16.90 6.55
N ALA A 120 -29.28 -16.88 6.01
CA ALA A 120 -28.43 -15.71 5.94
C ALA A 120 -28.40 -15.14 4.53
N ALA A 121 -28.39 -13.81 4.44
CA ALA A 121 -28.13 -13.09 3.20
C ALA A 121 -26.82 -12.33 3.34
N VAL A 122 -25.86 -12.63 2.47
CA VAL A 122 -24.58 -11.92 2.38
C VAL A 122 -24.64 -10.95 1.22
N GLU A 123 -24.28 -9.70 1.50
CA GLU A 123 -24.27 -8.63 0.53
C GLU A 123 -22.83 -8.18 0.26
N PHE A 124 -22.43 -8.18 -1.01
CA PHE A 124 -21.10 -7.73 -1.43
C PHE A 124 -21.11 -6.24 -1.78
N GLY A 125 -20.29 -5.47 -1.08
CA GLY A 125 -20.00 -4.06 -1.33
C GLY A 125 -18.73 -3.93 -2.16
N CYS A 126 -18.76 -4.39 -3.41
CA CYS A 126 -17.56 -4.47 -4.25
C CYS A 126 -16.88 -3.12 -4.46
N THR A 127 -15.56 -3.13 -4.30
CA THR A 127 -14.70 -1.98 -4.60
C THR A 127 -13.49 -2.42 -5.39
N GLN A 128 -12.71 -1.49 -5.96
CA GLN A 128 -11.43 -1.87 -6.55
C GLN A 128 -10.53 -2.45 -5.44
N LEU A 129 -9.77 -3.50 -5.73
CA LEU A 129 -8.87 -4.14 -4.77
C LEU A 129 -7.42 -3.76 -5.04
N ASN A 130 -7.04 -3.75 -6.32
CA ASN A 130 -5.69 -3.46 -6.76
C ASN A 130 -5.45 -1.95 -6.95
N SER A 131 -4.20 -1.59 -7.18
CA SER A 131 -3.72 -0.21 -7.26
C SER A 131 -3.07 0.03 -8.62
N GLY A 132 -2.98 1.28 -9.07
CA GLY A 132 -2.56 1.64 -10.41
C GLY A 132 -1.45 2.69 -10.45
N ILE A 133 -0.51 2.54 -11.39
CA ILE A 133 0.52 3.53 -11.73
C ILE A 133 0.44 3.80 -13.24
N ARG A 134 0.32 5.08 -13.61
CA ARG A 134 0.48 5.55 -14.99
C ARG A 134 1.76 6.36 -15.08
N LEU A 135 2.62 6.07 -16.05
CA LEU A 135 3.78 6.92 -16.32
C LEU A 135 3.44 7.95 -17.39
N VAL A 136 3.91 9.17 -17.21
CA VAL A 136 3.85 10.24 -18.22
C VAL A 136 5.29 10.61 -18.54
N ILE A 137 5.79 10.18 -19.69
CA ILE A 137 7.21 10.31 -20.03
C ILE A 137 7.36 11.51 -20.97
N ASN A 138 8.12 12.51 -20.53
CA ASN A 138 8.32 13.76 -21.26
C ASN A 138 9.30 13.55 -22.42
N ASP A 139 9.15 14.36 -23.47
CA ASP A 139 9.99 14.30 -24.68
C ASP A 139 11.49 14.48 -24.38
N SER A 140 11.84 15.24 -23.34
CA SER A 140 13.23 15.42 -22.92
C SER A 140 13.84 14.11 -22.42
N PHE A 141 13.10 13.35 -21.61
CA PHE A 141 13.55 12.04 -21.12
C PHE A 141 13.74 11.05 -22.28
N ILE A 142 12.79 11.01 -23.22
CA ILE A 142 12.87 10.15 -24.40
C ILE A 142 14.11 10.48 -25.23
N SER A 143 14.39 11.77 -25.41
CA SER A 143 15.52 12.25 -26.21
C SER A 143 16.87 12.02 -25.53
N ASP A 144 16.93 12.16 -24.21
CA ASP A 144 18.16 12.06 -23.42
C ASP A 144 18.56 10.62 -23.15
N TYR A 145 17.58 9.72 -23.05
CA TYR A 145 17.80 8.32 -22.73
C TYR A 145 17.22 7.38 -23.79
N ASP A 146 17.56 7.64 -25.06
CA ASP A 146 17.20 6.77 -26.18
C ASP A 146 17.77 5.34 -25.98
N GLY A 147 16.96 4.33 -26.28
CA GLY A 147 17.30 2.93 -26.02
C GLY A 147 17.23 2.48 -24.55
N GLY A 148 16.85 3.36 -23.62
CA GLY A 148 16.54 2.99 -22.24
C GLY A 148 15.26 2.16 -22.11
N VAL A 149 15.17 1.37 -21.04
CA VAL A 149 14.00 0.51 -20.77
C VAL A 149 13.51 0.72 -19.35
N ILE A 150 12.23 1.08 -19.22
CA ILE A 150 11.57 1.28 -17.93
C ILE A 150 10.84 0.01 -17.50
N PHE A 151 10.89 -0.28 -16.21
CA PHE A 151 10.16 -1.38 -15.60
C PHE A 151 9.52 -0.96 -14.29
N LEU A 152 8.28 -1.36 -14.07
CA LEU A 152 7.64 -1.33 -12.76
C LEU A 152 7.70 -2.74 -12.17
N THR A 153 8.28 -2.89 -10.98
CA THR A 153 8.53 -4.18 -10.34
C THR A 153 7.86 -4.25 -8.98
N SER A 154 7.19 -5.35 -8.69
CA SER A 154 6.56 -5.66 -7.39
C SER A 154 6.93 -7.08 -6.96
N GLY A 155 6.47 -7.51 -5.78
CA GLY A 155 6.62 -8.90 -5.32
C GLY A 155 5.96 -9.92 -6.25
N ASP A 156 4.90 -9.52 -6.97
CA ASP A 156 4.13 -10.39 -7.87
C ASP A 156 4.72 -10.48 -9.28
N GLY A 157 5.74 -9.66 -9.58
CA GLY A 157 6.41 -9.69 -10.88
C GLY A 157 6.83 -8.31 -11.40
N ARG A 158 7.22 -8.29 -12.66
CA ARG A 158 7.81 -7.12 -13.33
C ARG A 158 7.08 -6.84 -14.64
N LEU A 159 6.75 -5.57 -14.86
CA LEU A 159 6.08 -5.08 -16.05
C LEU A 159 6.98 -4.09 -16.79
N MET A 160 7.30 -4.40 -18.05
CA MET A 160 8.03 -3.48 -18.91
C MET A 160 7.10 -2.35 -19.36
N TYR A 161 7.53 -1.10 -19.22
CA TYR A 161 6.78 0.09 -19.56
C TYR A 161 7.48 0.80 -20.72
N SER A 162 6.93 0.68 -21.94
CA SER A 162 7.52 1.34 -23.11
C SER A 162 7.30 2.86 -23.05
N TYR A 163 8.15 3.65 -23.71
CA TYR A 163 7.99 5.11 -23.77
C TYR A 163 6.66 5.58 -24.37
N ASN A 164 6.04 4.77 -25.23
CA ASN A 164 4.75 5.08 -25.86
C ASN A 164 3.54 4.49 -25.11
N GLU A 165 3.77 3.81 -23.99
CA GLU A 165 2.68 3.23 -23.20
C GLU A 165 1.92 4.34 -22.47
N LYS A 166 0.58 4.26 -22.50
CA LYS A 166 -0.31 5.27 -21.92
C LYS A 166 -1.28 4.68 -20.89
N ARG A 167 -1.37 3.36 -20.87
CA ARG A 167 -2.28 2.61 -20.00
C ARG A 167 -1.82 2.63 -18.56
N VAL A 168 -2.76 2.43 -17.65
CA VAL A 168 -2.42 2.29 -16.24
C VAL A 168 -1.91 0.88 -16.01
N ALA A 169 -0.73 0.76 -15.41
CA ALA A 169 -0.22 -0.50 -14.90
C ALA A 169 -0.85 -0.78 -13.53
N TYR A 170 -1.51 -1.93 -13.38
CA TYR A 170 -2.10 -2.34 -12.12
C TYR A 170 -1.18 -3.31 -11.37
N PHE A 171 -1.26 -3.27 -10.03
CA PHE A 171 -0.49 -4.07 -9.09
C PHE A 171 -1.36 -4.41 -7.88
N ASN A 172 -1.14 -5.55 -7.24
CA ASN A 172 -1.68 -5.74 -5.89
C ASN A 172 -1.05 -4.70 -4.94
N PRO A 173 -1.75 -4.30 -3.86
CA PRO A 173 -1.21 -3.35 -2.89
C PRO A 173 0.10 -3.84 -2.30
N GLY A 174 1.07 -2.93 -2.13
CA GLY A 174 2.42 -3.29 -1.72
C GLY A 174 3.49 -2.45 -2.41
N ALA A 175 4.76 -2.81 -2.20
CA ALA A 175 5.89 -2.08 -2.77
C ALA A 175 5.98 -2.27 -4.29
N VAL A 176 6.05 -1.16 -5.02
CA VAL A 176 6.32 -1.10 -6.46
C VAL A 176 7.51 -0.18 -6.72
N SER A 177 8.54 -0.73 -7.34
CA SER A 177 9.75 -0.01 -7.73
C SER A 177 9.73 0.35 -9.22
N LEU A 178 9.93 1.62 -9.53
CA LEU A 178 10.28 2.05 -10.88
C LEU A 178 11.78 1.84 -11.09
N LYS A 179 12.13 1.02 -12.05
CA LYS A 179 13.50 0.70 -12.44
C LYS A 179 13.77 1.15 -13.86
N PHE A 180 15.00 1.56 -14.10
CA PHE A 180 15.44 2.05 -15.40
C PHE A 180 16.74 1.36 -15.79
N LEU A 181 16.72 0.69 -16.94
CA LEU A 181 17.89 0.06 -17.55
C LEU A 181 18.38 0.96 -18.68
N TYR A 182 19.60 1.47 -18.56
CA TYR A 182 20.21 2.33 -19.57
C TYR A 182 21.70 1.98 -19.69
N GLU A 183 22.19 1.86 -20.93
CA GLU A 183 23.58 1.48 -21.24
C GLU A 183 24.09 0.24 -20.48
N GLY A 184 23.20 -0.73 -20.23
CA GLY A 184 23.53 -1.99 -19.54
C GLY A 184 23.53 -1.91 -18.01
N THR A 185 23.20 -0.77 -17.42
CA THR A 185 23.07 -0.59 -15.96
C THR A 185 21.61 -0.42 -15.56
N GLU A 186 21.12 -1.28 -14.66
CA GLU A 186 19.77 -1.14 -14.07
C GLU A 186 19.85 -0.37 -12.76
N SER A 187 19.14 0.75 -12.68
CA SER A 187 19.00 1.57 -11.48
C SER A 187 17.55 1.56 -11.00
N VAL A 188 17.37 1.56 -9.69
CA VAL A 188 16.06 1.87 -9.09
C VAL A 188 15.93 3.38 -9.06
N LEU A 189 14.89 3.91 -9.72
CA LEU A 189 14.59 5.33 -9.64
C LEU A 189 13.85 5.60 -8.33
N PHE A 190 12.69 4.99 -8.10
CA PHE A 190 12.02 5.10 -6.79
C PHE A 190 11.29 3.81 -6.43
N THR A 191 10.95 3.68 -5.14
CA THR A 191 10.03 2.66 -4.64
C THR A 191 8.89 3.34 -3.91
N LYS A 192 7.66 2.95 -4.22
CA LYS A 192 6.45 3.43 -3.56
C LYS A 192 5.64 2.26 -3.08
N ILE A 193 5.12 2.37 -1.86
CA ILE A 193 4.17 1.42 -1.31
C ILE A 193 2.78 1.90 -1.70
N LEU A 194 2.09 1.09 -2.50
CA LEU A 194 0.75 1.36 -2.94
C LEU A 194 -0.26 0.85 -1.91
N ASP A 195 -1.09 1.76 -1.40
CA ASP A 195 -2.27 1.39 -0.62
C ASP A 195 -3.35 0.80 -1.54
N PRO A 196 -4.28 -0.05 -1.02
CA PRO A 196 -5.40 -0.55 -1.80
C PRO A 196 -6.15 0.60 -2.50
N ARG A 197 -6.41 0.45 -3.80
CA ARG A 197 -7.15 1.41 -4.65
C ARG A 197 -6.40 2.70 -4.98
N GLU A 198 -5.15 2.83 -4.55
CA GLU A 198 -4.34 4.00 -4.88
C GLU A 198 -4.09 4.06 -6.39
N MET A 199 -4.27 5.24 -6.99
CA MET A 199 -4.03 5.49 -8.41
C MET A 199 -3.06 6.64 -8.53
N LEU A 200 -1.90 6.38 -9.12
CA LEU A 200 -0.80 7.32 -9.25
C LEU A 200 -0.55 7.66 -10.72
N THR A 201 -0.27 8.93 -10.98
CA THR A 201 0.39 9.36 -12.20
C THR A 201 1.81 9.75 -11.84
N VAL A 202 2.80 9.23 -12.53
CA VAL A 202 4.22 9.49 -12.29
C VAL A 202 4.76 10.11 -13.57
N ASN A 203 5.06 11.40 -13.54
CA ASN A 203 5.70 12.08 -14.64
C ASN A 203 7.21 11.80 -14.59
N LEU A 204 7.81 11.48 -15.73
CA LEU A 204 9.25 11.25 -15.90
C LEU A 204 9.78 12.29 -16.88
N GLY A 205 10.72 13.11 -16.45
CA GLY A 205 11.41 14.10 -17.26
C GLY A 205 12.92 13.98 -17.13
N SER A 206 13.63 14.73 -17.96
CA SER A 206 15.03 15.08 -17.73
C SER A 206 15.14 16.59 -17.53
N GLY A 207 15.97 17.00 -16.56
CA GLY A 207 16.11 18.39 -16.12
C GLY A 207 17.51 18.96 -16.36
N GLY A 208 17.51 20.16 -16.96
CA GLY A 208 18.63 21.07 -17.12
C GLY A 208 18.14 22.38 -17.74
N ASP A 209 17.46 23.23 -16.96
CA ASP A 209 16.97 24.52 -17.45
C ASP A 209 17.98 25.63 -17.14
N SER A 210 19.02 25.76 -17.97
CA SER A 210 19.75 27.00 -18.30
C SER A 210 21.19 26.73 -18.80
N GLY A 211 21.39 26.88 -20.11
CA GLY A 211 22.58 27.53 -20.67
C GLY A 211 23.99 26.93 -20.45
N ASN A 212 24.15 25.71 -19.93
CA ASN A 212 25.46 25.07 -19.87
C ASN A 212 25.39 23.56 -20.17
N THR A 213 26.40 23.06 -20.88
CA THR A 213 26.42 21.81 -21.65
C THR A 213 26.62 20.52 -20.83
N ASP A 214 25.98 20.37 -19.67
CA ASP A 214 26.06 19.13 -18.87
C ASP A 214 24.64 18.61 -18.57
N LYS A 215 24.18 17.62 -19.35
CA LYS A 215 22.94 16.86 -19.09
C LYS A 215 23.17 15.97 -17.86
N ALA A 216 22.49 16.19 -16.74
CA ALA A 216 22.43 15.17 -15.69
C ALA A 216 21.26 15.38 -14.72
N GLY A 217 20.12 14.74 -15.00
CA GLY A 217 19.13 14.45 -13.96
C GLY A 217 17.81 13.93 -14.50
N ILE A 218 17.29 12.84 -13.91
CA ILE A 218 15.93 12.36 -14.15
C ILE A 218 15.02 13.06 -13.15
N THR A 219 13.97 13.72 -13.59
CA THR A 219 12.95 14.29 -12.71
C THR A 219 11.74 13.39 -12.68
N ILE A 220 11.17 13.19 -11.50
CA ILE A 220 9.98 12.40 -11.28
C ILE A 220 9.00 13.24 -10.47
N SER A 221 7.75 13.36 -10.90
CA SER A 221 6.70 13.96 -10.07
C SER A 221 5.49 13.04 -10.00
N VAL A 222 4.89 12.92 -8.81
CA VAL A 222 3.74 12.03 -8.60
C VAL A 222 2.47 12.84 -8.35
N ASP A 223 1.46 12.66 -9.21
CA ASP A 223 0.11 13.20 -9.05
C ASP A 223 -0.86 12.09 -8.59
N THR A 224 -1.38 12.25 -7.38
CA THR A 224 -2.32 11.34 -6.72
C THR A 224 -3.75 11.88 -6.78
N SER A 225 -4.38 11.83 -7.95
CA SER A 225 -5.77 12.30 -8.16
C SER A 225 -6.89 11.71 -7.26
N ARG A 226 -6.59 10.83 -6.28
CA ARG A 226 -7.56 10.33 -5.28
C ARG A 226 -7.12 10.39 -3.81
N VAL A 227 -5.88 10.75 -3.48
CA VAL A 227 -5.41 10.99 -2.10
C VAL A 227 -4.25 11.99 -2.17
N TRP A 228 -4.49 13.25 -1.84
CA TRP A 228 -3.49 14.34 -1.83
C TRP A 228 -2.11 13.90 -1.35
N ASN A 229 -1.12 13.86 -2.24
CA ASN A 229 0.30 14.01 -1.99
C ASN A 229 1.02 14.23 -3.33
N GLU A 230 1.51 15.44 -3.55
CA GLU A 230 2.48 15.76 -4.59
C GLU A 230 3.87 15.37 -4.05
N PHE A 231 4.59 14.49 -4.73
CA PHE A 231 5.98 14.18 -4.40
C PHE A 231 6.85 14.47 -5.63
N ASP A 232 7.66 15.51 -5.54
CA ASP A 232 8.72 15.81 -6.51
C ASP A 232 9.99 15.05 -6.11
N TYR A 233 10.37 14.08 -6.93
CA TYR A 233 11.63 13.35 -6.83
C TYR A 233 12.55 13.81 -7.96
N SER A 234 13.50 14.69 -7.67
CA SER A 234 14.61 15.00 -8.59
C SER A 234 15.78 14.03 -8.36
N PHE A 235 16.24 13.32 -9.38
CA PHE A 235 17.49 12.55 -9.33
C PHE A 235 18.58 13.43 -9.92
N GLY A 236 19.49 13.92 -9.06
CA GLY A 236 20.59 14.80 -9.44
C GLY A 236 20.46 16.19 -8.82
N GLY A 237 20.83 16.29 -7.55
CA GLY A 237 20.91 17.52 -6.76
C GLY A 237 21.25 17.13 -5.31
N ASP A 238 21.92 18.03 -4.57
CA ASP A 238 22.13 17.85 -3.13
C ASP A 238 20.75 17.81 -2.45
N LYS A 239 20.27 16.61 -2.08
CA LYS A 239 18.98 16.40 -1.40
C LYS A 239 19.14 16.46 0.13
N GLY A 240 18.04 16.75 0.81
CA GLY A 240 17.97 16.79 2.27
C GLY A 240 18.17 18.19 2.84
N GLY A 241 18.16 19.24 2.01
CA GLY A 241 18.34 20.63 2.47
C GLY A 241 17.10 21.20 3.18
N SER A 242 15.92 20.61 2.96
CA SER A 242 14.63 21.03 3.49
C SER A 242 13.68 19.84 3.71
N MET A 243 12.53 20.07 4.34
CA MET A 243 11.51 19.01 4.48
C MET A 243 10.89 18.59 3.15
N GLU A 244 10.83 19.51 2.17
CA GLU A 244 10.20 19.28 0.85
C GLU A 244 11.04 18.33 -0.03
N ASP A 245 12.35 18.28 0.20
CA ASP A 245 13.32 17.39 -0.50
C ASP A 245 13.97 16.37 0.46
N ALA A 246 13.31 16.04 1.57
CA ALA A 246 13.82 15.12 2.57
C ALA A 246 14.14 13.73 1.97
N LEU A 247 15.29 13.19 2.33
CA LEU A 247 15.73 11.85 1.96
C LEU A 247 14.74 10.80 2.49
N THR A 248 14.33 9.84 1.68
CA THR A 248 13.58 8.68 2.17
C THR A 248 14.49 7.76 2.98
N VAL A 249 13.90 6.84 3.76
CA VAL A 249 14.66 5.80 4.49
C VAL A 249 15.61 5.01 3.58
N ASP A 250 15.20 4.69 2.37
CA ASP A 250 16.02 3.92 1.42
C ASP A 250 17.15 4.77 0.84
N GLU A 251 16.88 6.04 0.51
CA GLU A 251 17.91 6.98 0.04
C GLU A 251 18.94 7.26 1.14
N ALA A 252 18.51 7.54 2.38
CA ALA A 252 19.40 7.88 3.49
C ALA A 252 20.49 6.81 3.77
N ARG A 253 20.27 5.54 3.38
CA ARG A 253 21.30 4.48 3.47
C ARG A 253 22.53 4.74 2.62
N GLY A 254 22.36 5.44 1.49
CA GLY A 254 23.43 5.83 0.58
C GLY A 254 24.14 7.13 0.97
N HIS A 255 23.62 7.88 1.95
CA HIS A 255 24.03 9.24 2.31
C HIS A 255 24.79 9.29 3.65
N VAL A 256 25.53 8.22 3.96
CA VAL A 256 26.32 8.15 5.20
C VAL A 256 27.41 9.21 5.19
N GLY A 257 27.43 10.05 6.24
CA GLY A 257 28.36 11.16 6.38
C GLY A 257 27.72 12.52 6.12
N ASP A 258 26.51 12.56 5.59
CA ASP A 258 25.79 13.82 5.38
C ASP A 258 25.32 14.39 6.73
N GLU A 259 25.49 15.70 6.89
CA GLU A 259 25.16 16.46 8.11
C GLU A 259 24.00 17.41 7.85
N ASP A 260 23.19 17.67 8.89
CA ASP A 260 22.04 18.58 8.85
C ASP A 260 21.01 18.31 7.73
N VAL A 261 20.85 17.04 7.34
CA VAL A 261 19.93 16.63 6.29
C VAL A 261 18.58 16.19 6.83
N TRP A 262 17.52 16.49 6.08
CA TRP A 262 16.17 16.01 6.33
C TRP A 262 15.97 14.59 5.83
N VAL A 263 15.37 13.74 6.66
CA VAL A 263 14.99 12.36 6.34
C VAL A 263 13.51 12.15 6.70
N CYS A 264 12.76 11.47 5.83
CA CYS A 264 11.37 11.11 6.06
C CYS A 264 11.16 9.59 6.18
N GLY A 265 10.27 9.18 7.09
CA GLY A 265 9.94 7.77 7.30
C GLY A 265 8.76 7.57 8.25
N TYR A 266 8.36 6.31 8.46
CA TYR A 266 7.33 5.95 9.45
C TYR A 266 7.98 5.40 10.71
N VAL A 267 7.53 5.84 11.89
CA VAL A 267 8.00 5.29 13.16
C VAL A 267 7.48 3.86 13.32
N VAL A 268 8.37 2.87 13.34
CA VAL A 268 8.00 1.45 13.37
C VAL A 268 8.32 0.76 14.68
N GLY A 269 9.20 1.32 15.50
CA GLY A 269 9.62 0.68 16.74
C GLY A 269 10.51 1.54 17.61
N GLY A 270 10.89 0.97 18.76
CA GLY A 270 11.73 1.57 19.78
C GLY A 270 12.55 0.51 20.50
N ASP A 271 13.14 0.87 21.64
CA ASP A 271 14.00 -0.02 22.45
C ASP A 271 15.13 -0.67 21.64
N LEU A 272 15.82 0.14 20.84
CA LEU A 272 16.86 -0.36 19.95
C LEU A 272 18.05 -0.88 20.75
N THR A 273 18.57 -2.02 20.30
CA THR A 273 19.83 -2.63 20.77
C THR A 273 20.68 -2.97 19.55
N SER A 274 21.95 -3.36 19.77
CA SER A 274 22.85 -3.75 18.67
C SER A 274 22.31 -4.90 17.80
N SER A 275 21.32 -5.66 18.27
CA SER A 275 20.79 -6.83 17.57
C SER A 275 19.26 -6.91 17.55
N GLY A 276 18.53 -5.87 17.96
CA GLY A 276 17.07 -5.97 18.07
C GLY A 276 16.36 -4.62 18.13
N ILE A 277 15.09 -4.65 17.71
CA ILE A 277 14.13 -3.54 17.75
C ILE A 277 12.83 -4.10 18.34
N SER A 278 12.20 -3.39 19.26
CA SER A 278 10.82 -3.66 19.66
C SER A 278 9.88 -2.94 18.70
N PHE A 279 8.96 -3.66 18.06
CA PHE A 279 7.98 -3.07 17.13
C PHE A 279 6.59 -2.85 17.77
N ALA A 280 6.45 -3.15 19.06
CA ALA A 280 5.19 -3.05 19.78
C ALA A 280 5.43 -2.57 21.21
N ALA A 281 4.44 -1.85 21.74
CA ALA A 281 4.40 -1.42 23.13
C ALA A 281 4.27 -2.61 24.11
N PRO A 282 4.65 -2.43 25.40
CA PRO A 282 5.15 -1.19 26.00
C PRO A 282 6.64 -0.97 25.72
N PHE A 283 6.96 0.26 25.30
CA PHE A 283 8.34 0.70 25.13
C PHE A 283 8.95 1.14 26.46
N ARG A 284 10.27 1.05 26.59
CA ARG A 284 10.99 1.37 27.84
C ARG A 284 12.04 2.47 27.67
N THR A 285 12.42 2.76 26.44
CA THR A 285 13.54 3.62 26.10
C THR A 285 13.05 4.92 25.51
N TYR A 286 13.49 6.02 26.10
CA TYR A 286 13.12 7.37 25.68
C TYR A 286 14.07 7.95 24.62
N THR A 287 15.24 7.33 24.44
CA THR A 287 16.38 7.97 23.75
C THR A 287 16.52 7.59 22.29
N ASN A 288 15.70 6.66 21.80
CA ASN A 288 15.79 6.19 20.43
C ASN A 288 14.46 5.65 19.91
N LEU A 289 14.34 5.67 18.59
CA LEU A 289 13.28 5.01 17.84
C LEU A 289 13.84 4.45 16.53
N ALA A 290 13.03 3.66 15.85
CA ALA A 290 13.31 3.13 14.52
C ALA A 290 12.31 3.70 13.53
N ILE A 291 12.80 4.14 12.37
CA ILE A 291 11.98 4.52 11.22
C ILE A 291 12.17 3.54 10.06
N ALA A 292 11.14 3.37 9.25
CA ALA A 292 11.20 2.58 8.02
C ALA A 292 10.42 3.26 6.88
N ALA A 293 10.59 2.77 5.65
CA ALA A 293 9.84 3.26 4.49
C ALA A 293 8.31 3.03 4.61
N SER A 294 7.88 2.14 5.51
CA SER A 294 6.48 1.80 5.79
C SER A 294 6.20 1.53 7.25
N ARG A 295 4.98 1.83 7.70
CA ARG A 295 4.45 1.44 9.01
C ARG A 295 4.37 -0.09 9.23
N SER A 296 4.40 -0.90 8.17
CA SER A 296 4.28 -2.37 8.25
C SER A 296 5.62 -3.11 8.30
N ILE A 297 6.75 -2.43 8.09
CA ILE A 297 8.07 -3.06 8.12
C ILE A 297 8.40 -3.51 9.54
N ARG A 298 8.74 -4.80 9.67
CA ARG A 298 9.16 -5.45 10.92
C ARG A 298 10.54 -6.11 10.79
N ASP A 299 11.21 -5.88 9.66
CA ASP A 299 12.59 -6.29 9.46
C ASP A 299 13.52 -5.18 9.97
N ARG A 300 14.49 -5.58 10.79
CA ARG A 300 15.50 -4.68 11.37
C ARG A 300 16.37 -4.07 10.27
N ASP A 301 16.74 -4.84 9.26
CA ASP A 301 17.72 -4.41 8.25
C ASP A 301 17.12 -3.38 7.29
N GLU A 302 15.79 -3.34 7.20
CA GLU A 302 15.00 -2.32 6.48
C GLU A 302 14.71 -1.06 7.33
N CYS A 303 15.12 -1.03 8.61
CA CYS A 303 14.96 0.15 9.47
C CYS A 303 16.20 1.04 9.54
N LEU A 304 16.02 2.33 9.83
CA LEU A 304 17.05 3.23 10.31
C LEU A 304 16.87 3.48 11.81
N SER A 305 17.99 3.56 12.52
CA SER A 305 17.99 3.92 13.94
C SER A 305 18.06 5.42 14.13
N VAL A 306 17.25 5.98 15.01
CA VAL A 306 17.19 7.43 15.25
C VAL A 306 17.53 7.72 16.70
N SER A 307 18.49 8.62 16.91
CA SER A 307 18.81 9.15 18.24
C SER A 307 17.85 10.29 18.57
N LEU A 308 17.32 10.31 19.79
CA LEU A 308 16.45 11.38 20.30
C LEU A 308 17.20 12.19 21.36
N PRO A 309 17.84 13.33 21.01
CA PRO A 309 18.51 14.21 21.97
C PRO A 309 17.55 14.74 23.04
N VAL A 310 18.09 15.15 24.20
CA VAL A 310 17.27 15.75 25.28
C VAL A 310 16.62 17.04 24.76
N GLY A 311 15.33 17.24 25.05
CA GLY A 311 14.57 18.42 24.65
C GLY A 311 13.36 18.05 23.79
N GLU A 312 12.88 19.01 23.00
CA GLU A 312 11.60 18.92 22.26
C GLU A 312 11.50 17.68 21.35
N VAL A 313 12.60 17.28 20.72
CA VAL A 313 12.67 16.06 19.88
C VAL A 313 12.32 14.81 20.68
N ARG A 314 12.94 14.63 21.85
CA ARG A 314 12.65 13.47 22.71
C ARG A 314 11.27 13.57 23.33
N ASP A 315 10.92 14.75 23.83
CA ASP A 315 9.65 14.95 24.54
C ASP A 315 8.45 14.67 23.61
N GLY A 316 8.58 14.95 22.30
CA GLY A 316 7.52 14.69 21.31
C GLY A 316 7.56 13.32 20.64
N LEU A 317 8.73 12.71 20.42
CA LEU A 317 8.84 11.47 19.62
C LEU A 317 9.03 10.20 20.44
N ASN A 318 9.37 10.30 21.74
CA ASN A 318 9.64 9.10 22.51
C ASN A 318 8.39 8.22 22.64
N LEU A 319 8.54 6.92 22.40
CA LEU A 319 7.41 5.99 22.36
C LEU A 319 6.92 5.53 23.75
N VAL A 320 7.61 5.93 24.83
CA VAL A 320 7.20 5.59 26.20
C VAL A 320 6.06 6.51 26.65
N GLU A 321 6.22 7.82 26.46
CA GLU A 321 5.22 8.84 26.76
C GLU A 321 4.28 9.10 25.59
N ASN A 322 4.75 8.93 24.35
CA ASN A 322 3.99 9.16 23.12
C ASN A 322 3.82 7.86 22.31
N PRO A 323 3.14 6.82 22.84
CA PRO A 323 2.96 5.56 22.11
C PRO A 323 2.17 5.72 20.80
N ASP A 324 1.34 6.76 20.69
CA ASP A 324 0.52 7.06 19.51
C ASP A 324 1.35 7.60 18.32
N VAL A 325 2.63 7.92 18.53
CA VAL A 325 3.58 8.26 17.46
C VAL A 325 3.95 7.01 16.64
N LEU A 326 3.77 5.81 17.20
CA LEU A 326 4.00 4.57 16.47
C LEU A 326 3.09 4.49 15.23
N GLY A 327 3.71 4.30 14.06
CA GLY A 327 3.05 4.23 12.77
C GLY A 327 2.78 5.59 12.12
N LYS A 328 3.13 6.71 12.78
CA LYS A 328 3.05 8.06 12.19
C LYS A 328 4.22 8.32 11.25
N LYS A 329 3.98 9.15 10.24
CA LYS A 329 5.04 9.63 9.35
C LYS A 329 5.75 10.78 10.04
N VAL A 330 7.08 10.78 9.99
CA VAL A 330 7.93 11.79 10.61
C VAL A 330 8.96 12.29 9.61
N PHE A 331 9.28 13.58 9.75
CA PHE A 331 10.43 14.23 9.12
C PHE A 331 11.42 14.56 10.23
N LEU A 332 12.69 14.26 10.01
CA LEU A 332 13.75 14.40 11.00
C LEU A 332 14.95 15.07 10.33
N LYS A 333 15.47 16.14 10.92
CA LYS A 333 16.71 16.76 10.47
C LYS A 333 17.87 16.34 11.35
N GLY A 334 18.91 15.75 10.78
CA GLY A 334 20.08 15.34 11.54
C GLY A 334 21.19 14.76 10.67
N ASN A 335 22.14 14.10 11.33
CA ASN A 335 23.37 13.60 10.70
C ASN A 335 23.26 12.10 10.42
N ILE A 336 23.51 11.67 9.18
CA ILE A 336 23.44 10.27 8.80
C ILE A 336 24.78 9.60 9.14
N VAL A 337 24.73 8.60 10.03
CA VAL A 337 25.91 7.85 10.48
C VAL A 337 25.85 6.41 10.01
N ALA A 338 27.03 5.86 9.70
CA ALA A 338 27.16 4.49 9.18
C ALA A 338 26.67 3.42 10.17
N SER A 339 26.74 3.72 11.47
CA SER A 339 26.35 2.79 12.51
C SER A 339 25.86 3.50 13.77
N TYR A 340 24.60 3.27 14.10
CA TYR A 340 23.99 3.52 15.39
C TYR A 340 23.10 2.31 15.73
N PHE A 341 23.35 1.64 16.85
CA PHE A 341 22.77 0.32 17.16
C PHE A 341 23.01 -0.77 16.08
N GLY A 342 24.09 -0.65 15.30
CA GLY A 342 24.41 -1.60 14.23
C GLY A 342 23.53 -1.48 12.99
N LEU A 343 22.86 -0.35 12.81
CA LEU A 343 22.14 0.06 11.59
C LEU A 343 22.69 1.39 11.11
N VAL A 344 22.49 1.72 9.84
CA VAL A 344 22.57 3.13 9.42
C VAL A 344 21.57 3.91 10.26
N GLY A 345 22.00 5.06 10.77
CA GLY A 345 21.17 5.82 11.69
C GLY A 345 21.30 7.31 11.53
N ILE A 346 20.40 8.02 12.21
CA ILE A 346 20.32 9.47 12.22
C ILE A 346 20.63 9.93 13.63
N LYS A 347 21.68 10.72 13.77
CA LYS A 347 22.12 11.30 15.05
C LYS A 347 21.94 12.80 15.08
N ASP A 348 22.03 13.34 16.29
CA ASP A 348 21.99 14.78 16.54
C ASP A 348 20.76 15.44 15.89
N VAL A 349 19.60 14.77 16.01
CA VAL A 349 18.34 15.26 15.45
C VAL A 349 18.02 16.62 16.07
N ALA A 350 18.00 17.65 15.23
CA ALA A 350 17.83 19.04 15.63
C ALA A 350 16.37 19.50 15.49
N GLU A 351 15.68 19.03 14.47
CA GLU A 351 14.32 19.45 14.12
C GLU A 351 13.48 18.22 13.74
N TYR A 352 12.17 18.29 13.98
CA TYR A 352 11.23 17.23 13.56
C TYR A 352 9.85 17.77 13.23
N GLU A 353 9.11 17.01 12.41
CA GLU A 353 7.69 17.22 12.16
C GLU A 353 6.97 15.87 12.07
N ILE A 354 5.73 15.79 12.57
CA ILE A 354 4.88 14.58 12.54
C ILE A 354 3.66 14.86 11.67
N LEU A 355 3.31 13.92 10.79
CA LEU A 355 2.08 13.93 9.98
C LEU A 355 1.04 12.90 10.44
#